data_AF-A0A954WLE7-F1
#
_entry.id   AF-A0A954WLE7-F1
#
_cell.length_a   1.000
_cell.length_b   1.000
_cell.length_c   1.000
_cell.angle_alpha   90.00
_cell.angle_beta   90.00
_cell.angle_gamma   90.00
#
_symmetry.space_group_name_H-M   'P 1'
#
loop_
_entity.id
_entity.type
_entity.pdbx_description
1 polymer ?
#
loop_
_entity_poly.entity_id
_entity_poly.type
_entity_poly.pdbx_seq_one_letter_code
_entity_poly.pdbx_strand_id
1 'polypeptide(L)'
;MFAVDVVVYAEDAKPADQTEKITYDDHVRPILREHCFSCHNQNQAKGGLAVDTFGKLMEGGSSGEVVFDGDLESSRLWALVSHAEEPYMPPNQDRIADAKLEVLRKWIEGGLLENQGSKVSKKKRTNLAMAAPSGGAKPEGPAAMPEGVWKQPVVYTERPGAVTAIASSPWAPLVALAGQKQISLYHSETNELLGVMPFPEGIPYVLKFSRNGELLLAAGGRGGHSGYAALYDVRTGQRLVRVG
;
A
#
# COMPACT_ATOMS: atom_id res chain seq x y z
N MET A 1 22.37 56.96 49.47
CA MET A 1 22.05 55.56 49.78
C MET A 1 20.53 55.42 49.72
N PHE A 2 19.98 55.08 48.55
CA PHE A 2 18.72 54.38 48.33
C PHE A 2 18.67 54.06 46.82
N ALA A 3 18.83 52.78 46.50
CA ALA A 3 18.66 52.17 45.19
C ALA A 3 17.25 51.60 45.11
N VAL A 4 16.55 51.73 43.97
CA VAL A 4 15.41 50.89 43.54
C VAL A 4 15.28 51.08 42.01
N ASP A 5 15.88 50.18 41.22
CA ASP A 5 15.28 49.02 40.52
C ASP A 5 14.63 49.36 39.17
N VAL A 6 15.37 49.03 38.10
CA VAL A 6 14.84 48.90 36.74
C VAL A 6 14.15 47.55 36.66
N VAL A 7 12.82 47.55 36.70
CA VAL A 7 12.03 46.35 36.41
C VAL A 7 11.93 46.20 34.90
N VAL A 8 12.68 45.24 34.35
CA VAL A 8 12.54 44.80 32.96
C VAL A 8 11.36 43.83 32.91
N TYR A 9 10.30 44.18 32.19
CA TYR A 9 9.15 43.33 31.98
C TYR A 9 9.52 42.39 30.82
N ALA A 10 9.77 41.12 31.14
CA ALA A 10 9.88 40.08 30.12
C ALA A 10 8.51 39.90 29.46
N GLU A 11 8.45 40.05 28.14
CA GLU A 11 7.27 39.73 27.35
C GLU A 11 7.00 38.23 27.45
N ASP A 12 5.86 37.88 28.04
CA ASP A 12 5.35 36.52 28.14
C ASP A 12 5.21 35.90 26.74
N ALA A 13 6.13 34.99 26.41
CA ALA A 13 6.03 34.12 25.25
C ALA A 13 4.81 33.20 25.44
N LYS A 14 3.78 33.44 24.62
CA LYS A 14 2.59 32.60 24.44
C LYS A 14 2.98 31.10 24.37
N PRO A 15 2.34 30.20 25.14
CA PRO A 15 2.65 28.79 25.06
C PRO A 15 2.21 28.28 23.68
N ALA A 16 3.16 27.78 22.91
CA ALA A 16 2.86 26.95 21.76
C ALA A 16 2.23 25.67 22.30
N ASP A 17 1.01 25.39 21.86
CA ASP A 17 0.35 24.10 22.03
C ASP A 17 1.18 23.03 21.29
N GLN A 18 2.22 22.54 21.96
CA GLN A 18 3.05 21.44 21.51
C GLN A 18 2.46 20.15 22.07
N THR A 19 1.33 19.72 21.52
CA THR A 19 1.05 18.27 21.53
C THR A 19 2.21 17.59 20.84
N GLU A 20 3.06 16.93 21.63
CA GLU A 20 4.24 16.21 21.18
C GLU A 20 3.85 15.24 20.05
N LYS A 21 4.45 15.43 18.87
CA LYS A 21 4.17 14.59 17.71
C LYS A 21 4.81 13.24 17.94
N ILE A 22 3.99 12.19 17.94
CA ILE A 22 4.48 10.82 17.99
C ILE A 22 4.97 10.44 16.59
N THR A 23 6.23 10.04 16.51
CA THR A 23 6.96 9.77 15.26
C THR A 23 7.49 8.35 15.26
N TYR A 24 7.75 7.83 14.05
CA TYR A 24 8.35 6.52 13.88
C TYR A 24 9.73 6.49 14.53
N ASP A 25 10.60 7.45 14.19
CA ASP A 25 12.00 7.44 14.60
C ASP A 25 12.19 7.56 16.11
N ASP A 26 11.46 8.47 16.76
CA ASP A 26 11.70 8.79 18.17
C ASP A 26 10.92 7.87 19.12
N HIS A 27 9.69 7.46 18.74
CA HIS A 27 8.76 6.82 19.67
C HIS A 27 8.45 5.36 19.32
N VAL A 28 8.17 5.07 18.05
CA VAL A 28 7.71 3.73 17.62
C VAL A 28 8.87 2.78 17.40
N ARG A 29 9.94 3.23 16.75
CA ARG A 29 11.10 2.42 16.41
C ARG A 29 11.77 1.78 17.64
N PRO A 30 11.90 2.44 18.82
CA PRO A 30 12.36 1.76 20.04
C PRO A 30 11.46 0.59 20.47
N ILE A 31 10.13 0.74 20.37
CA ILE A 31 9.16 -0.32 20.71
C ILE A 31 9.33 -1.49 19.73
N LEU A 32 9.39 -1.21 18.42
CA LEU A 32 9.59 -2.23 17.39
C LEU A 32 10.95 -2.92 17.53
N ARG A 33 11.99 -2.19 17.95
CA ARG A 33 13.32 -2.76 18.19
C ARG A 33 13.30 -3.80 19.30
N GLU A 34 12.58 -3.52 20.37
CA GLU A 34 12.49 -4.40 21.53
C GLU A 34 11.63 -5.65 21.23
N HIS A 35 10.51 -5.49 20.52
CA HIS A 35 9.49 -6.53 20.39
C HIS A 35 9.45 -7.23 19.03
N CYS A 36 9.94 -6.60 17.96
CA CYS A 36 9.69 -7.04 16.58
C CYS A 36 10.96 -7.36 15.79
N PHE A 37 12.06 -6.64 16.04
CA PHE A 37 13.27 -6.75 15.20
C PHE A 37 13.92 -8.14 15.24
N SER A 38 13.67 -8.96 16.26
CA SER A 38 14.18 -10.33 16.29
C SER A 38 13.65 -11.21 15.14
N CYS A 39 12.47 -10.88 14.59
CA CYS A 39 11.81 -11.67 13.54
C CYS A 39 11.36 -10.86 12.32
N HIS A 40 11.31 -9.53 12.40
CA HIS A 40 10.80 -8.63 11.37
C HIS A 40 11.81 -7.52 11.03
N ASN A 41 13.00 -7.91 10.57
CA ASN A 41 14.05 -7.00 10.11
C ASN A 41 14.42 -7.31 8.64
N GLN A 42 15.26 -6.49 8.01
CA GLN A 42 15.66 -6.69 6.62
C GLN A 42 16.36 -8.03 6.33
N ASN A 43 17.08 -8.58 7.30
CA ASN A 43 17.79 -9.86 7.16
C ASN A 43 16.88 -11.07 7.48
N GLN A 44 15.87 -10.87 8.33
CA GLN A 44 14.92 -11.87 8.76
C GLN A 44 13.53 -11.23 8.77
N ALA A 45 12.85 -11.29 7.64
CA ALA A 45 11.51 -10.73 7.43
C ALA A 45 10.45 -11.85 7.49
N LYS A 46 10.10 -12.32 8.69
CA LYS A 46 9.01 -13.31 8.82
C LYS A 46 7.71 -12.72 8.26
N GLY A 47 6.96 -13.54 7.53
CA GLY A 47 5.78 -13.08 6.80
C GLY A 47 6.10 -11.96 5.79
N GLY A 48 7.33 -11.90 5.28
CA GLY A 48 7.78 -10.87 4.33
C GLY A 48 7.77 -9.44 4.87
N LEU A 49 7.59 -9.24 6.19
CA LEU A 49 7.50 -7.92 6.81
C LEU A 49 8.82 -7.55 7.48
N ALA A 50 9.34 -6.37 7.16
CA ALA A 50 10.48 -5.74 7.85
C ALA A 50 10.04 -4.40 8.43
N VAL A 51 10.25 -4.21 9.73
CA VAL A 51 9.77 -3.03 10.49
C VAL A 51 10.91 -2.17 11.04
N ASP A 52 12.14 -2.46 10.66
CA ASP A 52 13.37 -1.82 11.10
C ASP A 52 13.68 -0.48 10.43
N THR A 53 12.99 -0.21 9.32
CA THR A 53 12.97 1.07 8.62
C THR A 53 11.54 1.47 8.27
N PHE A 54 11.25 2.77 8.29
CA PHE A 54 9.92 3.30 7.98
C PHE A 54 9.44 2.89 6.58
N GLY A 55 10.29 3.06 5.57
CA GLY A 55 9.95 2.70 4.18
C GLY A 55 9.55 1.23 4.01
N LYS A 56 10.22 0.29 4.70
CA LYS A 56 9.86 -1.13 4.66
C LYS A 56 8.58 -1.45 5.42
N LEU A 57 8.35 -0.78 6.56
CA LEU A 57 7.10 -0.91 7.29
C LEU A 57 5.90 -0.46 6.44
N MET A 58 6.06 0.64 5.69
CA MET A 58 5.03 1.18 4.79
C MET A 58 4.86 0.35 3.50
N GLU A 59 5.89 -0.38 3.05
CA GLU A 59 5.77 -1.33 1.93
C GLU A 59 4.81 -2.49 2.28
N GLY A 60 4.76 -2.84 3.57
CA GLY A 60 3.96 -3.92 4.10
C GLY A 60 4.68 -5.26 4.08
N GLY A 61 3.94 -6.30 4.45
CA GLY A 61 4.42 -7.67 4.43
C GLY A 61 3.91 -8.44 3.23
N SER A 62 4.07 -9.75 3.33
CA SER A 62 3.45 -10.71 2.42
C SER A 62 1.93 -10.49 2.29
N SER A 63 1.23 -10.27 3.39
CA SER A 63 -0.22 -10.05 3.37
C SER A 63 -0.62 -8.59 3.07
N GLY A 64 0.32 -7.75 2.63
CA GLY A 64 0.06 -6.37 2.24
C GLY A 64 0.44 -5.33 3.26
N GLU A 65 -0.09 -4.12 3.03
CA GLU A 65 0.04 -3.00 3.96
C GLU A 65 -0.44 -3.43 5.35
N VAL A 66 0.42 -3.21 6.35
CA VAL A 66 0.16 -3.61 7.75
C VAL A 66 -0.33 -2.46 8.61
N VAL A 67 -0.16 -1.23 8.13
CA VAL A 67 -0.58 0.01 8.80
C VAL A 67 -1.25 0.92 7.79
N PHE A 68 -2.37 1.52 8.21
CA PHE A 68 -3.15 2.45 7.41
C PHE A 68 -3.27 3.78 8.15
N ASP A 69 -2.98 4.88 7.44
CA ASP A 69 -3.03 6.24 7.99
C ASP A 69 -4.42 6.57 8.52
N GLY A 70 -4.51 6.86 9.81
CA GLY A 70 -5.75 7.25 10.48
C GLY A 70 -6.75 6.11 10.68
N ASP A 71 -6.37 4.87 10.36
CA ASP A 71 -7.25 3.71 10.39
C ASP A 71 -6.65 2.58 11.23
N LEU A 72 -6.95 2.64 12.53
CA LEU A 72 -6.50 1.66 13.50
C LEU A 72 -7.11 0.27 13.27
N GLU A 73 -8.39 0.21 12.94
CA GLU A 73 -9.14 -1.05 12.80
C GLU A 73 -8.69 -1.86 11.58
N SER A 74 -8.37 -1.17 10.48
CA SER A 74 -7.84 -1.83 9.28
C SER A 74 -6.35 -2.16 9.40
N SER A 75 -5.64 -1.57 10.37
CA SER A 75 -4.20 -1.77 10.56
C SER A 75 -3.91 -3.13 11.21
N ARG A 76 -3.54 -4.11 10.39
CA ARG A 76 -3.21 -5.47 10.87
C ARG A 76 -2.09 -5.48 11.92
N LEU A 77 -1.13 -4.56 11.85
CA LEU A 77 -0.11 -4.41 12.89
C LEU A 77 -0.76 -4.24 14.27
N TRP A 78 -1.77 -3.36 14.37
CA TRP A 78 -2.50 -3.12 15.61
C TRP A 78 -3.26 -4.36 16.08
N ALA A 79 -3.99 -5.03 15.18
CA ALA A 79 -4.76 -6.22 15.51
C ALA A 79 -3.91 -7.34 16.15
N LEU A 80 -2.72 -7.58 15.60
CA LEU A 80 -1.84 -8.65 16.11
C LEU A 80 -1.12 -8.26 17.42
N VAL A 81 -0.67 -7.01 17.58
CA VAL A 81 0.04 -6.56 18.80
C VAL A 81 -0.87 -6.30 19.98
N SER A 82 -2.14 -5.95 19.72
CA SER A 82 -3.17 -5.82 20.76
C SER A 82 -3.81 -7.16 21.15
N HIS A 83 -3.40 -8.25 20.48
CA HIS A 83 -3.96 -9.60 20.61
C HIS A 83 -5.47 -9.65 20.30
N ALA A 84 -5.94 -8.84 19.35
CA ALA A 84 -7.30 -8.87 18.85
C ALA A 84 -7.52 -9.97 17.79
N GLU A 85 -6.46 -10.37 17.08
CA GLU A 85 -6.47 -11.39 16.02
C GLU A 85 -5.24 -12.32 16.14
N GLU A 86 -5.42 -13.61 15.84
CA GLU A 86 -4.31 -14.57 15.75
C GLU A 86 -3.63 -14.55 14.36
N PRO A 87 -2.31 -14.79 14.28
CA PRO A 87 -1.41 -15.14 15.38
C PRO A 87 -1.00 -13.92 16.22
N TYR A 88 -0.94 -14.09 17.53
CA TYR A 88 -0.49 -13.03 18.44
C TYR A 88 0.99 -12.66 18.22
N MET A 89 1.28 -11.38 18.33
CA MET A 89 2.63 -10.84 18.19
C MET A 89 2.99 -9.98 19.41
N PRO A 90 4.14 -10.20 20.06
CA PRO A 90 5.18 -11.18 19.72
C PRO A 90 4.79 -12.64 20.03
N PRO A 91 5.27 -13.62 19.24
CA PRO A 91 4.86 -15.01 19.40
C PRO A 91 5.38 -15.60 20.71
N ASN A 92 4.51 -16.32 21.43
CA ASN A 92 4.81 -16.92 22.75
C ASN A 92 5.31 -15.90 23.79
N GLN A 93 4.94 -14.62 23.64
CA GLN A 93 5.18 -13.60 24.65
C GLN A 93 3.85 -12.99 25.10
N ASP A 94 3.89 -12.35 26.27
CA ASP A 94 2.76 -11.55 26.73
C ASP A 94 2.52 -10.37 25.78
N ARG A 95 1.28 -9.88 25.80
CA ARG A 95 0.88 -8.69 25.06
C ARG A 95 1.79 -7.52 25.45
N ILE A 96 2.17 -6.72 24.46
CA ILE A 96 2.91 -5.47 24.69
C ILE A 96 2.16 -4.62 25.73
N ALA A 97 2.92 -4.01 26.65
CA ALA A 97 2.36 -3.17 27.70
C ALA A 97 1.48 -2.04 27.14
N ASP A 98 0.35 -1.76 27.80
CA ASP A 98 -0.67 -0.82 27.31
C ASP A 98 -0.11 0.58 27.01
N ALA A 99 0.89 1.04 27.77
CA ALA A 99 1.57 2.31 27.52
C ALA A 99 2.27 2.36 26.15
N LYS A 100 2.88 1.25 25.70
CA LYS A 100 3.54 1.14 24.40
C LYS A 100 2.53 0.95 23.27
N LEU A 101 1.44 0.20 23.53
CA LEU A 101 0.32 0.10 22.61
C LEU A 101 -0.30 1.47 22.36
N GLU A 102 -0.47 2.29 23.39
CA GLU A 102 -1.03 3.64 23.24
C GLU A 102 -0.16 4.54 22.35
N VAL A 103 1.17 4.39 22.38
CA VAL A 103 2.08 5.07 21.46
C VAL A 103 1.84 4.61 20.02
N LEU A 104 1.73 3.30 19.77
CA LEU A 104 1.43 2.75 18.45
C LEU A 104 0.06 3.23 17.94
N ARG A 105 -0.95 3.24 18.81
CA ARG A 105 -2.31 3.70 18.51
C ARG A 105 -2.29 5.14 18.04
N LYS A 106 -1.70 6.04 18.85
CA LYS A 106 -1.62 7.47 18.52
C LYS A 106 -0.78 7.74 17.28
N TRP A 107 0.25 6.94 17.02
CA TRP A 107 1.03 7.07 15.79
C TRP A 107 0.23 6.68 14.53
N ILE A 108 -0.54 5.59 14.59
CA ILE A 108 -1.41 5.15 13.48
C ILE A 108 -2.51 6.18 13.24
N GLU A 109 -3.21 6.59 14.30
CA GLU A 109 -4.27 7.62 14.23
C GLU A 109 -3.73 9.00 13.85
N GLY A 110 -2.48 9.31 14.24
CA GLY A 110 -1.79 10.57 14.01
C GLY A 110 -1.14 10.70 12.64
N GLY A 111 -1.30 9.70 11.77
CA GLY A 111 -0.92 9.79 10.36
C GLY A 111 0.46 9.27 10.00
N LEU A 112 0.94 8.26 10.73
CA LEU A 112 2.14 7.48 10.41
C LEU A 112 3.36 8.38 10.14
N LEU A 113 3.59 9.36 11.02
CA LEU A 113 4.69 10.31 10.87
C LEU A 113 6.04 9.60 11.00
N GLU A 114 6.94 9.80 10.04
CA GLU A 114 8.29 9.23 10.10
C GLU A 114 9.16 9.96 11.15
N ASN A 115 9.21 11.30 11.03
CA ASN A 115 10.01 12.17 11.89
C ASN A 115 9.26 13.49 12.20
N GLN A 116 9.87 14.37 13.01
CA GLN A 116 9.27 15.64 13.45
C GLN A 116 8.90 16.60 12.30
N GLY A 117 9.61 16.48 11.16
CA GLY A 117 9.37 17.26 9.95
C GLY A 117 8.27 16.68 9.04
N SER A 118 7.81 15.46 9.30
CA SER A 118 6.76 14.81 8.52
C SER A 118 5.43 15.56 8.67
N LYS A 119 4.71 15.69 7.55
CA LYS A 119 3.35 16.23 7.51
C LYS A 119 2.37 15.08 7.39
N VAL A 120 1.26 15.16 8.14
CA VAL A 120 0.16 14.20 8.05
C VAL A 120 -0.36 14.18 6.62
N SER A 121 -0.21 13.05 5.94
CA SER A 121 -0.66 12.87 4.56
C SER A 121 -1.84 11.92 4.56
N LYS A 122 -3.02 12.38 5.01
CA LYS A 122 -4.27 11.61 4.98
C LYS A 122 -4.48 11.01 3.59
N LYS A 123 -4.00 9.78 3.39
CA LYS A 123 -4.26 9.02 2.17
C LYS A 123 -5.74 8.71 2.28
N LYS A 124 -6.55 9.45 1.51
CA LYS A 124 -8.00 9.28 1.46
C LYS A 124 -8.25 7.78 1.38
N ARG A 125 -8.96 7.21 2.35
CA ARG A 125 -9.45 5.82 2.30
C ARG A 125 -9.90 5.60 0.87
N THR A 126 -9.20 4.77 0.12
CA THR A 126 -9.75 4.26 -1.13
C THR A 126 -10.90 3.41 -0.65
N ASN A 127 -12.08 4.02 -0.48
CA ASN A 127 -13.32 3.29 -0.35
C ASN A 127 -13.29 2.36 -1.55
N LEU A 128 -13.01 1.10 -1.27
CA LEU A 128 -13.07 0.01 -2.22
C LEU A 128 -14.56 -0.27 -2.47
N ALA A 129 -15.32 0.78 -2.78
CA ALA A 129 -16.57 0.67 -3.47
C ALA A 129 -16.15 0.16 -4.86
N MET A 130 -16.04 -1.17 -4.97
CA MET A 130 -16.10 -1.88 -6.23
C MET A 130 -17.51 -1.72 -6.79
N ALA A 131 -17.95 -0.46 -6.95
CA ALA A 131 -19.09 -0.09 -7.74
C ALA A 131 -18.70 -0.35 -9.19
N ALA A 132 -18.66 -1.63 -9.55
CA ALA A 132 -18.86 -2.01 -10.93
C ALA A 132 -20.17 -1.31 -11.34
N PRO A 133 -20.18 -0.50 -12.41
CA PRO A 133 -21.44 0.03 -12.91
C PRO A 133 -22.40 -1.15 -13.10
N SER A 134 -23.55 -1.07 -12.45
CA SER A 134 -24.54 -2.14 -12.31
C SER A 134 -25.26 -2.49 -13.61
N GLY A 135 -24.84 -1.95 -14.75
CA GLY A 135 -25.33 -2.32 -16.07
C GLY A 135 -24.44 -3.38 -16.71
N GLY A 136 -24.99 -4.55 -17.01
CA GLY A 136 -24.42 -5.46 -18.03
C GLY A 136 -24.54 -4.91 -19.46
N ALA A 137 -24.86 -3.63 -19.62
CA ALA A 137 -25.02 -2.97 -20.90
C ALA A 137 -23.66 -2.57 -21.47
N LYS A 138 -23.58 -2.59 -22.81
CA LYS A 138 -22.48 -1.98 -23.55
C LYS A 138 -22.28 -0.54 -23.06
N PRO A 139 -21.05 -0.09 -22.74
CA PRO A 139 -20.81 1.30 -22.37
C PRO A 139 -21.31 2.23 -23.47
N GLU A 140 -21.90 3.37 -23.09
CA GLU A 140 -22.49 4.37 -24.01
C GLU A 140 -21.42 5.21 -24.76
N GLY A 141 -20.21 4.68 -24.92
CA GLY A 141 -19.08 5.35 -25.57
C GLY A 141 -18.18 4.39 -26.35
N PRO A 142 -17.13 4.92 -27.01
CA PRO A 142 -16.16 4.07 -27.70
C PRO A 142 -15.53 3.11 -26.69
N ALA A 143 -15.44 1.83 -27.06
CA ALA A 143 -14.90 0.79 -26.19
C ALA A 143 -13.52 1.20 -25.67
N ALA A 144 -13.26 0.94 -24.39
CA ALA A 144 -12.01 1.33 -23.77
C ALA A 144 -10.83 0.63 -24.44
N MET A 145 -9.96 1.44 -25.05
CA MET A 145 -8.74 1.04 -25.72
C MET A 145 -7.59 1.86 -25.14
N PRO A 146 -6.36 1.32 -25.11
CA PRO A 146 -5.20 2.07 -24.66
C PRO A 146 -4.96 3.29 -25.58
N GLU A 147 -5.01 4.50 -25.03
CA GLU A 147 -4.90 5.76 -25.79
C GLU A 147 -3.45 6.28 -25.90
N GLY A 148 -2.47 5.48 -25.45
CA GLY A 148 -1.05 5.81 -25.48
C GLY A 148 -0.16 4.63 -25.80
N VAL A 149 1.09 4.91 -26.17
CA VAL A 149 2.15 3.91 -26.46
C VAL A 149 3.02 3.74 -25.22
N TRP A 150 2.56 2.97 -24.26
CA TRP A 150 3.26 2.63 -23.01
C TRP A 150 3.91 1.26 -23.20
N LYS A 151 4.72 1.16 -24.26
CA LYS A 151 5.29 -0.09 -24.76
C LYS A 151 6.62 -0.46 -24.10
N GLN A 152 7.06 0.27 -23.07
CA GLN A 152 8.26 -0.11 -22.33
C GLN A 152 7.92 -1.20 -21.31
N PRO A 153 8.36 -2.45 -21.53
CA PRO A 153 8.18 -3.49 -20.54
C PRO A 153 8.99 -3.17 -19.29
N VAL A 154 8.44 -3.53 -18.13
CA VAL A 154 9.17 -3.41 -16.85
C VAL A 154 10.34 -4.39 -16.82
N VAL A 155 10.20 -5.54 -17.48
CA VAL A 155 11.21 -6.60 -17.48
C VAL A 155 11.36 -7.19 -18.88
N TYR A 156 12.61 -7.23 -19.35
CA TYR A 156 13.00 -8.05 -20.49
C TYR A 156 13.51 -9.39 -19.96
N THR A 157 12.88 -10.48 -20.37
CA THR A 157 13.36 -11.84 -20.06
C THR A 157 14.05 -12.42 -21.29
N GLU A 158 15.18 -13.10 -21.09
CA GLU A 158 15.91 -13.77 -22.19
C GLU A 158 15.12 -14.93 -22.79
N ARG A 159 14.21 -15.52 -22.01
CA ARG A 159 13.29 -16.59 -22.43
C ARG A 159 11.85 -16.16 -22.18
N PRO A 160 10.90 -16.51 -23.06
CA PRO A 160 9.50 -16.25 -22.82
C PRO A 160 9.03 -17.01 -21.59
N GLY A 161 8.42 -16.29 -20.63
CA GLY A 161 7.79 -16.90 -19.47
C GLY A 161 6.49 -17.60 -19.82
N ALA A 162 6.01 -18.47 -18.92
CA ALA A 162 4.69 -19.06 -19.07
C ALA A 162 3.60 -17.98 -18.95
N VAL A 163 2.64 -17.98 -19.86
CA VAL A 163 1.43 -17.15 -19.75
C VAL A 163 0.50 -17.79 -18.73
N THR A 164 0.44 -17.21 -17.55
CA THR A 164 -0.34 -17.74 -16.41
C THR A 164 -1.81 -17.34 -16.46
N ALA A 165 -2.13 -16.23 -17.11
CA ALA A 165 -3.49 -15.73 -17.26
C ALA A 165 -3.64 -14.94 -18.56
N ILE A 166 -4.85 -15.01 -19.11
CA ILE A 166 -5.29 -14.26 -20.29
C ILE A 166 -6.70 -13.75 -20.02
N ALA A 167 -7.00 -12.55 -20.50
CA ALA A 167 -8.35 -12.01 -20.51
C ALA A 167 -8.61 -11.26 -21.82
N SER A 168 -9.81 -11.37 -22.36
CA SER A 168 -10.29 -10.56 -23.48
C SER A 168 -11.26 -9.50 -22.99
N SER A 169 -11.19 -8.30 -23.56
CA SER A 169 -12.16 -7.24 -23.30
C SER A 169 -13.52 -7.65 -23.87
N PRO A 170 -14.65 -7.40 -23.16
CA PRO A 170 -15.97 -7.76 -23.66
C PRO A 170 -16.43 -6.94 -24.89
N TRP A 171 -15.88 -5.74 -25.06
CA TRP A 171 -16.38 -4.76 -26.03
C TRP A 171 -15.33 -4.21 -27.00
N ALA A 172 -14.06 -4.60 -26.84
CA ALA A 172 -12.94 -4.11 -27.64
C ALA A 172 -12.09 -5.29 -28.15
N PRO A 173 -11.42 -5.18 -29.31
CA PRO A 173 -10.48 -6.18 -29.81
C PRO A 173 -9.15 -6.15 -29.01
N LEU A 174 -9.24 -6.34 -27.70
CA LEU A 174 -8.16 -6.17 -26.73
C LEU A 174 -7.99 -7.43 -25.90
N VAL A 175 -6.75 -7.92 -25.81
CA VAL A 175 -6.37 -9.08 -25.01
C VAL A 175 -5.26 -8.68 -24.04
N ALA A 176 -5.45 -8.98 -22.76
CA ALA A 176 -4.44 -8.84 -21.73
C ALA A 176 -3.77 -10.19 -21.47
N LEU A 177 -2.44 -10.23 -21.52
CA LEU A 177 -1.62 -11.40 -21.22
C LEU A 177 -0.78 -11.14 -19.97
N ALA A 178 -0.81 -12.07 -19.03
CA ALA A 178 0.04 -12.02 -17.86
C ALA A 178 1.48 -12.38 -18.22
N GLY A 179 2.42 -11.58 -17.74
CA GLY A 179 3.86 -11.81 -17.86
C GLY A 179 4.57 -11.61 -16.53
N GLN A 180 5.89 -11.79 -16.55
CA GLN A 180 6.70 -11.58 -15.36
C GLN A 180 6.79 -10.08 -15.04
N LYS A 181 6.23 -9.70 -13.89
CA LYS A 181 6.16 -8.32 -13.38
C LYS A 181 5.41 -7.33 -14.28
N GLN A 182 4.61 -7.83 -15.22
CA GLN A 182 3.92 -6.98 -16.18
C GLN A 182 2.71 -7.66 -16.80
N ILE A 183 1.86 -6.87 -17.43
CA ILE A 183 0.69 -7.32 -18.19
C ILE A 183 0.79 -6.70 -19.58
N SER A 184 0.89 -7.53 -20.62
CA SER A 184 0.99 -7.05 -21.99
C SER A 184 -0.40 -6.99 -22.62
N LEU A 185 -0.74 -5.85 -23.23
CA LEU A 185 -1.98 -5.64 -23.94
C LEU A 185 -1.76 -5.78 -25.44
N TYR A 186 -2.49 -6.69 -26.08
CA TYR A 186 -2.44 -6.94 -27.51
C TYR A 186 -3.78 -6.63 -28.17
N HIS A 187 -3.72 -6.15 -29.41
CA HIS A 187 -4.89 -6.10 -30.27
C HIS A 187 -5.20 -7.51 -30.79
N SER A 188 -6.43 -8.00 -30.59
CA SER A 188 -6.78 -9.41 -30.89
C SER A 188 -6.75 -9.74 -32.38
N GLU A 189 -7.00 -8.75 -33.24
CA GLU A 189 -7.06 -8.95 -34.69
C GLU A 189 -5.71 -8.74 -35.38
N THR A 190 -4.97 -7.69 -35.01
CA THR A 190 -3.70 -7.34 -35.66
C THR A 190 -2.48 -7.96 -34.97
N ASN A 191 -2.65 -8.56 -33.79
CA ASN A 191 -1.58 -9.04 -32.91
C ASN A 191 -0.56 -7.96 -32.53
N GLU A 192 -0.91 -6.69 -32.66
CA GLU A 192 -0.03 -5.59 -32.27
C GLU A 192 0.00 -5.45 -30.74
N LEU A 193 1.19 -5.30 -30.17
CA LEU A 193 1.35 -4.88 -28.78
C LEU A 193 0.92 -3.41 -28.65
N LEU A 194 -0.17 -3.17 -27.92
CA LEU A 194 -0.73 -1.84 -27.66
C LEU A 194 -0.05 -1.15 -26.47
N GLY A 195 0.26 -1.91 -25.42
CA GLY A 195 0.91 -1.36 -24.22
C GLY A 195 1.29 -2.45 -23.21
N VAL A 196 2.04 -2.06 -22.18
CA VAL A 196 2.47 -2.94 -21.10
C VAL A 196 2.22 -2.28 -19.75
N MET A 197 1.44 -2.91 -18.89
CA MET A 197 1.21 -2.44 -17.52
C MET A 197 2.24 -3.03 -16.56
N PRO A 198 2.77 -2.23 -15.63
CA PRO A 198 3.61 -2.74 -14.56
C PRO A 198 2.80 -3.52 -13.53
N PHE A 199 3.26 -4.71 -13.17
CA PHE A 199 2.77 -5.50 -12.03
C PHE A 199 3.98 -5.93 -11.17
N PRO A 200 4.68 -4.99 -10.50
CA PRO A 200 5.98 -5.24 -9.86
C PRO A 200 5.96 -6.38 -8.82
N GLU A 201 4.78 -6.70 -8.30
CA GLU A 201 4.52 -7.72 -7.28
C GLU A 201 4.81 -9.17 -7.75
N GLY A 202 4.93 -9.42 -9.05
CA GLY A 202 5.33 -10.73 -9.57
C GLY A 202 4.56 -11.14 -10.81
N ILE A 203 4.02 -12.36 -10.82
CA ILE A 203 3.25 -12.87 -11.96
C ILE A 203 1.75 -12.80 -11.61
N PRO A 204 0.94 -12.13 -12.45
CA PRO A 204 -0.52 -12.19 -12.33
C PRO A 204 -1.03 -13.61 -12.63
N TYR A 205 -1.84 -14.18 -11.74
CA TYR A 205 -2.54 -15.45 -11.97
C TYR A 205 -4.00 -15.25 -12.38
N VAL A 206 -4.54 -14.05 -12.17
CA VAL A 206 -5.89 -13.69 -12.54
C VAL A 206 -5.85 -12.38 -13.30
N LEU A 207 -6.50 -12.35 -14.45
CA LEU A 207 -6.81 -11.15 -15.21
C LEU A 207 -8.31 -11.14 -15.50
N LYS A 208 -8.99 -10.02 -15.27
CA LYS A 208 -10.42 -9.89 -15.55
C LYS A 208 -10.78 -8.45 -15.88
N PHE A 209 -11.35 -8.24 -17.06
CA PHE A 209 -11.93 -6.94 -17.41
C PHE A 209 -13.23 -6.70 -16.64
N SER A 210 -13.50 -5.43 -16.31
CA SER A 210 -14.81 -5.01 -15.88
C SER A 210 -15.84 -5.25 -16.99
N ARG A 211 -17.13 -5.31 -16.61
CA ARG A 211 -18.22 -5.54 -17.59
C ARG A 211 -18.29 -4.47 -18.67
N ASN A 212 -17.93 -3.22 -18.35
CA ASN A 212 -17.84 -2.12 -19.30
C ASN A 212 -16.49 -2.08 -20.06
N GLY A 213 -15.52 -2.93 -19.72
CA GLY A 213 -14.21 -3.00 -20.37
C GLY A 213 -13.24 -1.87 -20.00
N GLU A 214 -13.63 -0.90 -19.18
CA GLU A 214 -12.80 0.25 -18.80
C GLU A 214 -11.71 -0.06 -17.78
N LEU A 215 -11.90 -1.11 -16.98
CA LEU A 215 -11.00 -1.50 -15.92
C LEU A 215 -10.46 -2.90 -16.15
N LEU A 216 -9.20 -3.11 -15.78
CA LEU A 216 -8.61 -4.44 -15.69
C LEU A 216 -8.26 -4.73 -14.24
N LEU A 217 -8.82 -5.81 -13.71
CA LEU A 217 -8.41 -6.39 -12.45
C LEU A 217 -7.30 -7.40 -12.72
N ALA A 218 -6.19 -7.27 -12.01
CA ALA A 218 -5.11 -8.25 -12.00
C ALA A 218 -4.84 -8.69 -10.57
N ALA A 219 -4.73 -9.99 -10.32
CA ALA A 219 -4.31 -10.50 -9.02
C ALA A 219 -3.21 -11.53 -9.21
N GLY A 220 -2.26 -11.53 -8.28
CA GLY A 220 -1.06 -12.37 -8.33
C GLY A 220 -0.39 -12.44 -6.96
N GLY A 221 0.71 -13.16 -6.88
CA GLY A 221 1.44 -13.30 -5.62
C GLY A 221 2.24 -14.58 -5.54
N ARG A 222 2.64 -14.96 -4.33
CA ARG A 222 3.31 -16.21 -4.03
C ARG A 222 2.53 -16.89 -2.91
N GLY A 223 1.88 -18.02 -3.19
CA GLY A 223 1.07 -18.75 -2.21
C GLY A 223 1.85 -19.02 -0.92
N GLY A 224 1.25 -18.72 0.24
CA GLY A 224 1.90 -18.83 1.56
C GLY A 224 2.93 -17.73 1.87
N HIS A 225 3.21 -16.85 0.92
CA HIS A 225 3.96 -15.62 1.11
C HIS A 225 3.00 -14.49 0.76
N SER A 226 3.09 -13.85 -0.40
CA SER A 226 2.36 -12.62 -0.68
C SER A 226 1.13 -12.76 -1.59
N GLY A 227 0.13 -11.88 -1.45
CA GLY A 227 -1.05 -11.86 -2.33
C GLY A 227 -1.55 -10.45 -2.63
N TYR A 228 -1.50 -10.04 -3.90
CA TYR A 228 -1.79 -8.69 -4.34
C TYR A 228 -2.89 -8.68 -5.40
N ALA A 229 -3.81 -7.73 -5.28
CA ALA A 229 -4.78 -7.38 -6.32
C ALA A 229 -4.57 -5.92 -6.72
N ALA A 230 -4.57 -5.64 -8.01
CA ALA A 230 -4.43 -4.30 -8.55
C ALA A 230 -5.53 -4.03 -9.58
N LEU A 231 -6.03 -2.80 -9.55
CA LEU A 231 -7.01 -2.29 -10.51
C LEU A 231 -6.32 -1.30 -11.43
N TYR A 232 -6.43 -1.52 -12.73
CA TYR A 232 -5.86 -0.67 -13.77
C TYR A 232 -6.97 -0.03 -14.58
N ASP A 233 -6.77 1.22 -14.97
CA ASP A 233 -7.52 1.87 -16.02
C ASP A 233 -6.98 1.41 -17.38
N VAL A 234 -7.85 0.93 -18.27
CA VAL A 234 -7.45 0.34 -19.56
C VAL A 234 -6.98 1.39 -20.57
N ARG A 235 -7.50 2.62 -20.49
CA ARG A 235 -7.17 3.69 -21.45
C ARG A 235 -5.80 4.29 -21.15
N THR A 236 -5.59 4.63 -19.89
CA THR A 236 -4.38 5.30 -19.42
C THR A 236 -3.28 4.32 -19.04
N GLY A 237 -3.65 3.10 -18.68
CA GLY A 237 -2.73 2.11 -18.11
C GLY A 237 -2.31 2.37 -16.68
N GLN A 238 -2.89 3.38 -16.05
CA GLN A 238 -2.55 3.76 -14.69
C GLN A 238 -3.14 2.75 -13.70
N ARG A 239 -2.31 2.34 -12.73
CA ARG A 239 -2.78 1.59 -11.57
C ARG A 239 -3.56 2.53 -10.65
N LEU A 240 -4.86 2.29 -10.53
CA LEU A 240 -5.78 3.08 -9.71
C LEU A 240 -5.69 2.66 -8.24
N VAL A 241 -5.66 1.35 -7.99
CA VAL A 241 -5.70 0.77 -6.64
C VAL A 241 -4.78 -0.45 -6.58
N ARG A 242 -4.16 -0.65 -5.42
CA ARG A 242 -3.50 -1.89 -5.01
C ARG A 242 -4.13 -2.31 -3.67
N VAL A 243 -4.41 -3.59 -3.53
CA VAL A 243 -4.95 -4.21 -2.31
C VAL A 243 -4.11 -5.45 -2.01
N GLY A 244 -3.83 -5.64 -0.72
CA GLY A 244 -3.04 -6.76 -0.21
C GLY A 244 -1.54 -6.57 -0.39
#